data_AF-A9C0E1-F1
#
_entry.id   AF-A9C0E1-F1
#
_cell.length_a   1.000
_cell.length_b   1.000
_cell.length_c   1.000
_cell.angle_alpha   90.00
_cell.angle_beta   90.00
_cell.angle_gamma   90.00
#
_symmetry.space_group_name_H-M   'P 1'
#
loop_
_entity.id
_entity.type
_entity.pdbx_description
1 polymer ?
#
loop_
_entity_poly.entity_id
_entity_poly.type
_entity_poly.pdbx_seq_one_letter_code
_entity_poly.pdbx_strand_id
1 'polypeptide(L)'
;MMTPTQIALAALAAGNLLLGWAWLSARDDAATARTELIGMRQQRDGALKGAQACSDATEALGAVAAQRAADAAPARAAAAGQAAALNARADYTLATAPAAPGDSCASLQALGADWLKGRAKP
;
A
#
# COMPACT_ATOMS: atom_id res chain seq x y z
N MET A 1 74.36 40.61 -9.79
CA MET A 1 74.43 39.40 -8.93
C MET A 1 73.51 39.60 -7.75
N MET A 2 72.62 38.65 -7.45
CA MET A 2 71.77 38.73 -6.26
C MET A 2 72.61 38.50 -5.01
N THR A 3 72.33 39.28 -3.97
CA THR A 3 72.95 39.09 -2.65
C THR A 3 72.30 37.90 -1.93
N PRO A 4 73.02 37.23 -1.01
CA PRO A 4 72.48 36.09 -0.27
C PRO A 4 71.16 36.39 0.47
N THR A 5 71.00 37.63 0.95
CA THR A 5 69.77 38.09 1.61
C THR A 5 68.58 38.21 0.66
N GLN A 6 68.80 38.66 -0.58
CA GLN A 6 67.77 38.70 -1.61
C GLN A 6 67.28 37.30 -2.00
N ILE A 7 68.20 36.32 -2.06
CA ILE A 7 67.85 34.92 -2.34
C ILE A 7 67.00 34.35 -1.20
N ALA A 8 67.38 34.59 0.05
CA ALA A 8 66.62 34.14 1.22
C ALA A 8 65.20 34.72 1.27
N LEU A 9 65.06 36.03 0.99
CA LEU A 9 63.75 36.69 0.94
C LEU A 9 62.87 36.15 -0.19
N ALA A 10 63.45 35.93 -1.38
CA ALA A 10 62.72 35.35 -2.50
C ALA A 10 62.23 33.93 -2.20
N ALA A 11 63.06 33.11 -1.55
CA ALA A 11 62.70 31.75 -1.14
C ALA A 11 61.56 31.75 -0.10
N LEU A 12 61.60 32.65 0.88
CA LEU A 12 60.54 32.79 1.88
C LEU A 12 59.23 33.26 1.24
N ALA A 13 59.27 34.24 0.33
CA ALA A 13 58.09 34.72 -0.37
C ALA A 13 57.45 33.62 -1.22
N ALA A 14 58.26 32.86 -1.98
CA ALA A 14 57.79 31.74 -2.77
C ALA A 14 57.18 30.62 -1.88
N GLY A 15 57.81 30.32 -0.75
CA GLY A 15 57.28 29.34 0.21
C GLY A 15 55.93 29.74 0.79
N ASN A 16 55.75 31.01 1.16
CA ASN A 16 54.46 31.51 1.65
C ASN A 16 53.39 31.49 0.57
N LEU A 17 53.74 31.82 -0.67
CA LEU A 17 52.80 31.78 -1.79
C LEU A 17 52.34 30.34 -2.09
N LEU A 18 53.26 29.37 -2.09
CA LEU A 18 52.93 27.95 -2.28
C LEU A 18 52.05 27.41 -1.15
N LEU A 19 52.37 27.74 0.11
CA LEU A 19 51.55 27.34 1.26
C LEU A 19 50.16 27.96 1.22
N GLY A 20 50.05 29.24 0.87
CA GLY A 20 48.77 29.92 0.70
C GLY A 20 47.92 29.29 -0.40
N TRP A 21 48.54 28.92 -1.53
CA TRP A 21 47.87 28.23 -2.62
C TRP A 21 47.40 26.83 -2.23
N ALA A 22 48.25 26.05 -1.55
CA ALA A 22 47.88 24.71 -1.06
C ALA A 22 46.73 24.77 -0.04
N TRP A 23 46.73 25.78 0.84
CA TRP A 23 45.64 25.98 1.80
C TRP A 23 44.32 26.34 1.11
N LEU A 24 44.36 27.22 0.09
CA LEU A 24 43.17 27.57 -0.69
C LEU A 24 42.58 26.34 -1.39
N SER A 25 43.41 25.55 -2.07
CA SER A 25 42.97 24.31 -2.73
C SER A 25 42.32 23.35 -1.72
N ALA A 26 42.98 23.10 -0.59
CA ALA A 26 42.44 22.20 0.44
C ALA A 26 41.12 22.71 1.04
N ARG A 27 40.96 24.03 1.16
CA ARG A 27 39.72 24.65 1.62
C ARG A 27 38.59 24.47 0.60
N ASP A 28 38.87 24.64 -0.68
CA ASP A 28 37.87 24.51 -1.75
C ASP A 28 37.43 23.05 -1.91
N ASP A 29 38.36 22.09 -1.81
CA ASP A 29 38.05 20.66 -1.77
C ASP A 29 37.16 20.32 -0.56
N ALA A 30 37.49 20.84 0.61
CA ALA A 30 36.69 20.64 1.81
C ALA A 30 35.29 21.27 1.71
N ALA A 31 35.16 22.43 1.07
CA ALA A 31 33.88 23.08 0.83
C ALA A 31 33.01 22.26 -0.15
N THR A 32 33.63 21.74 -1.21
CA THR A 32 32.98 20.87 -2.20
C THR A 32 32.48 19.59 -1.54
N ALA A 33 33.35 18.88 -0.82
CA ALA A 33 32.98 17.65 -0.13
C ALA A 33 31.85 17.86 0.89
N ARG A 34 31.86 18.98 1.63
CA ARG A 34 30.76 19.33 2.55
C ARG A 34 29.44 19.53 1.81
N THR A 35 29.48 20.20 0.66
CA THR A 35 28.29 20.44 -0.17
C THR A 35 27.72 19.13 -0.71
N GLU A 36 28.58 18.24 -1.20
CA GLU A 36 28.18 16.91 -1.67
C GLU A 36 27.57 16.07 -0.54
N LEU A 37 28.18 16.07 0.65
CA LEU A 37 27.65 15.35 1.81
C LEU A 37 26.26 15.85 2.22
N ILE A 38 26.04 17.18 2.19
CA ILE A 38 24.72 17.76 2.44
C ILE A 38 23.72 17.28 1.38
N GLY A 39 24.10 17.34 0.10
CA GLY A 39 23.26 16.87 -1.01
C GLY A 39 22.88 15.38 -0.87
N MET A 40 23.85 14.52 -0.56
CA MET A 40 23.61 13.09 -0.35
C MET A 40 22.69 12.83 0.85
N ARG A 41 22.87 13.56 1.95
CA ARG A 41 21.97 13.46 3.12
C ARG A 41 20.55 13.86 2.77
N GLN A 42 20.38 14.98 2.06
CA GLN A 42 19.06 15.42 1.62
C GLN A 42 18.39 14.40 0.69
N GLN A 43 19.12 13.81 -0.25
CA GLN A 43 18.58 12.76 -1.12
C GLN A 43 18.17 11.52 -0.33
N ARG A 44 19.02 11.06 0.59
CA ARG A 44 18.71 9.92 1.47
C ARG A 44 17.47 10.21 2.32
N ASP A 45 17.41 11.36 2.98
CA ASP A 45 16.31 11.71 3.87
C ASP A 45 15.00 11.87 3.08
N GLY A 46 15.07 12.40 1.86
CA GLY A 46 13.95 12.43 0.92
C GLY A 46 13.46 11.03 0.54
N ALA A 47 14.38 10.12 0.21
CA ALA A 47 14.06 8.72 -0.11
C ALA A 47 13.43 7.99 1.08
N LEU A 48 13.99 8.15 2.29
CA LEU A 48 13.44 7.58 3.52
C LEU A 48 12.04 8.10 3.82
N LYS A 49 11.82 9.42 3.65
CA LYS A 49 10.49 10.02 3.83
C LYS A 49 9.48 9.48 2.83
N GLY A 50 9.88 9.31 1.56
CA GLY A 50 9.03 8.71 0.53
C GLY A 50 8.69 7.24 0.84
N ALA A 51 9.68 6.47 1.28
CA ALA A 51 9.48 5.08 1.69
C ALA A 51 8.52 4.99 2.90
N GLN A 52 8.71 5.83 3.92
CA GLN A 52 7.83 5.87 5.08
C GLN A 52 6.39 6.19 4.69
N ALA A 53 6.18 7.22 3.85
CA ALA A 53 4.84 7.58 3.39
C ALA A 53 4.15 6.44 2.60
N CYS A 54 4.91 5.66 1.83
CA CYS A 54 4.40 4.49 1.14
C CYS A 54 3.96 3.38 2.12
N SER A 55 4.78 3.11 3.14
CA SER A 55 4.47 2.16 4.20
C SER A 55 3.21 2.59 4.98
N ASP A 56 3.15 3.84 5.42
CA ASP A 56 2.01 4.39 6.17
C ASP A 56 0.71 4.33 5.35
N ALA A 57 0.78 4.68 4.07
CA ALA A 57 -0.38 4.61 3.17
C ALA A 57 -0.86 3.17 2.95
N THR A 58 0.06 2.21 2.85
CA THR A 58 -0.27 0.78 2.69
C THR A 58 -0.89 0.22 3.96
N GLU A 59 -0.37 0.59 5.13
CA GLU A 59 -0.95 0.21 6.43
C GLU A 59 -2.36 0.78 6.59
N ALA A 60 -2.56 2.06 6.27
CA ALA A 60 -3.88 2.69 6.28
C ALA A 60 -4.86 2.01 5.30
N LEU A 61 -4.41 1.64 4.10
CA LEU A 61 -5.22 0.89 3.14
C LEU A 61 -5.60 -0.50 3.69
N GLY A 62 -4.67 -1.17 4.36
CA GLY A 62 -4.90 -2.45 5.04
C GLY A 62 -5.99 -2.33 6.10
N ALA A 63 -5.96 -1.28 6.93
CA ALA A 63 -6.97 -1.02 7.94
C ALA A 63 -8.37 -0.80 7.32
N VAL A 64 -8.47 0.01 6.27
CA VAL A 64 -9.74 0.24 5.55
C VAL A 64 -10.25 -1.04 4.91
N ALA A 65 -9.38 -1.86 4.34
CA ALA A 65 -9.76 -3.14 3.75
C ALA A 65 -10.29 -4.12 4.81
N ALA A 66 -9.62 -4.21 5.96
CA ALA A 66 -10.06 -5.03 7.08
C ALA A 66 -11.43 -4.58 7.60
N GLN A 67 -11.64 -3.27 7.76
CA GLN A 67 -12.93 -2.71 8.16
C GLN A 67 -14.03 -3.07 7.15
N ARG A 68 -13.80 -2.84 5.86
CA ARG A 68 -14.77 -3.18 4.80
C ARG A 68 -15.07 -4.68 4.75
N ALA A 69 -14.09 -5.53 5.03
CA ALA A 69 -14.30 -6.97 5.11
C ALA A 69 -15.19 -7.34 6.30
N ALA A 70 -14.95 -6.74 7.48
CA ALA A 70 -15.76 -6.92 8.67
C ALA A 70 -17.21 -6.42 8.46
N ASP A 71 -17.37 -5.21 7.91
CA ASP A 71 -18.68 -4.62 7.62
C ASP A 71 -19.49 -5.45 6.62
N ALA A 72 -18.82 -6.04 5.63
CA ALA A 72 -19.47 -6.86 4.62
C ALA A 72 -19.73 -8.31 5.09
N ALA A 73 -19.07 -8.78 6.14
CA ALA A 73 -19.19 -10.18 6.60
C ALA A 73 -20.62 -10.57 6.97
N PRO A 74 -21.41 -9.77 7.73
CA PRO A 74 -22.80 -10.09 8.04
C PRO A 74 -23.68 -10.18 6.79
N ALA A 75 -23.51 -9.28 5.82
CA ALA A 75 -24.27 -9.31 4.58
C ALA A 75 -23.94 -10.57 3.75
N ARG A 76 -22.67 -10.95 3.66
CA ARG A 76 -22.25 -12.20 3.01
C ARG A 76 -22.80 -13.43 3.72
N ALA A 77 -22.77 -13.45 5.05
CA ALA A 77 -23.32 -14.54 5.84
C ALA A 77 -24.84 -14.65 5.65
N ALA A 78 -25.56 -13.52 5.64
CA ALA A 78 -27.00 -13.48 5.40
C ALA A 78 -27.35 -13.96 3.97
N ALA A 79 -26.58 -13.55 2.97
CA ALA A 79 -26.76 -14.02 1.59
C ALA A 79 -26.48 -15.52 1.46
N ALA A 80 -25.42 -16.03 2.08
CA ALA A 80 -25.11 -17.46 2.12
C ALA A 80 -26.21 -18.26 2.83
N GLY A 81 -26.73 -17.75 3.96
CA GLY A 81 -27.85 -18.36 4.66
C GLY A 81 -29.13 -18.40 3.83
N GLN A 82 -29.46 -17.32 3.12
CA GLN A 82 -30.60 -17.28 2.20
C GLN A 82 -30.44 -18.27 1.05
N ALA A 83 -29.26 -18.34 0.45
CA ALA A 83 -28.97 -19.30 -0.60
C ALA A 83 -29.12 -20.74 -0.10
N ALA A 84 -28.59 -21.06 1.08
CA ALA A 84 -28.73 -22.38 1.68
C ALA A 84 -30.21 -22.74 1.95
N ALA A 85 -31.00 -21.81 2.47
CA ALA A 85 -32.43 -22.02 2.71
C ALA A 85 -33.22 -22.25 1.41
N LEU A 86 -32.89 -21.50 0.35
CA LEU A 86 -33.51 -21.68 -0.97
C LEU A 86 -33.13 -23.03 -1.60
N ASN A 87 -31.87 -23.44 -1.49
CA ASN A 87 -31.40 -24.75 -1.96
C ASN A 87 -32.10 -25.89 -1.22
N ALA A 88 -32.16 -25.84 0.12
CA ALA A 88 -32.84 -26.85 0.91
C ALA A 88 -34.33 -26.97 0.55
N ARG A 89 -34.99 -25.85 0.24
CA ARG A 89 -36.38 -25.86 -0.23
C ARG A 89 -36.52 -26.47 -1.63
N ALA A 90 -35.58 -26.17 -2.53
CA ALA A 90 -35.56 -26.77 -3.86
C ALA A 90 -35.40 -28.30 -3.77
N ASP A 91 -34.47 -28.78 -2.95
CA ASP A 91 -34.26 -30.20 -2.71
C ASP A 91 -35.51 -30.87 -2.13
N TYR A 92 -36.15 -30.23 -1.14
CA TYR A 92 -37.43 -30.69 -0.60
C TYR A 92 -38.51 -30.80 -1.69
N THR A 93 -38.65 -29.78 -2.52
CA THR A 93 -39.61 -29.77 -3.64
C THR A 93 -39.33 -30.89 -4.64
N LEU A 94 -38.06 -31.13 -5.00
CA LEU A 94 -37.67 -32.19 -5.93
C LEU A 94 -37.91 -33.59 -5.34
N ALA A 95 -37.78 -33.77 -4.03
CA ALA A 95 -38.02 -35.03 -3.33
C ALA A 95 -39.51 -35.27 -3.00
N THR A 96 -40.37 -34.25 -3.11
CA THR A 96 -41.78 -34.35 -2.76
C THR A 96 -42.54 -35.15 -3.83
N ALA A 97 -43.26 -36.19 -3.40
CA ALA A 97 -44.12 -36.95 -4.30
C ALA A 97 -45.28 -36.10 -4.85
N PRO A 98 -45.77 -36.36 -6.08
CA PRO A 98 -46.92 -35.65 -6.64
C PRO A 98 -48.15 -35.79 -5.74
N ALA A 99 -48.82 -34.67 -5.45
CA ALA A 99 -50.03 -34.65 -4.62
C ALA A 99 -51.21 -35.40 -5.28
N ALA A 100 -51.24 -35.45 -6.62
CA ALA A 100 -52.21 -36.19 -7.40
C ALA A 100 -51.48 -37.03 -8.46
N PRO A 101 -51.14 -38.30 -8.17
CA PRO A 101 -50.48 -39.19 -9.12
C PRO A 101 -51.30 -39.30 -10.42
N GLY A 102 -50.66 -38.98 -11.56
CA GLY A 102 -51.31 -38.97 -12.88
C GLY A 102 -51.95 -37.64 -13.29
N ASP A 103 -52.08 -36.67 -12.38
CA ASP A 103 -52.50 -35.30 -12.67
C ASP A 103 -51.39 -34.30 -12.32
N SER A 104 -50.55 -34.02 -13.31
CA SER A 104 -49.44 -33.07 -13.19
C SER A 104 -49.92 -31.64 -12.97
N CYS A 105 -51.10 -31.27 -13.50
CA CYS A 105 -51.63 -29.92 -13.37
C CYS A 105 -52.06 -29.67 -11.92
N ALA A 106 -52.85 -30.58 -11.34
CA ALA A 106 -53.28 -30.51 -9.95
C ALA A 106 -52.07 -30.56 -8.98
N SER A 107 -51.07 -31.41 -9.27
CA SER A 107 -49.85 -31.52 -8.46
C SER A 107 -49.02 -30.23 -8.47
N LEU A 108 -48.82 -29.60 -9.64
CA LEU A 108 -48.10 -28.32 -9.74
C LEU A 108 -48.88 -27.16 -9.10
N GLN A 109 -50.20 -27.14 -9.21
CA GLN A 109 -51.04 -26.13 -8.57
C GLN A 109 -50.95 -26.22 -7.03
N ALA A 110 -50.96 -27.43 -6.47
CA ALA A 110 -50.77 -27.65 -5.04
C ALA A 110 -49.39 -27.19 -4.56
N LEU A 111 -48.33 -27.52 -5.31
CA LEU A 111 -46.96 -27.10 -5.02
C LEU A 111 -46.80 -25.57 -5.09
N GLY A 112 -47.38 -24.93 -6.11
CA GLY A 112 -47.36 -23.47 -6.26
C GLY A 112 -48.12 -22.75 -5.15
N ALA A 113 -49.27 -23.29 -4.72
CA ALA A 113 -50.02 -22.75 -3.60
C ALA A 113 -49.24 -22.84 -2.27
N ASP A 114 -48.56 -23.95 -2.03
CA ASP A 114 -47.67 -24.11 -0.86
C ASP A 114 -46.47 -23.14 -0.92
N TRP A 115 -45.91 -22.96 -2.11
CA TRP A 115 -44.82 -22.02 -2.32
C TRP A 115 -45.21 -20.58 -2.01
N LEU A 116 -46.39 -20.15 -2.43
CA LEU A 116 -46.94 -18.81 -2.18
C LEU A 116 -47.20 -18.54 -0.69
N LYS A 117 -47.67 -19.53 0.08
CA LYS A 117 -47.85 -19.38 1.55
C LYS A 117 -46.57 -18.96 2.25
N GLY A 118 -45.43 -19.53 1.83
CA GLY A 118 -44.12 -19.19 2.41
C GLY A 118 -43.54 -17.84 1.98
N ARG A 119 -44.15 -17.15 1.00
CA ARG A 119 -43.71 -15.81 0.55
C ARG A 119 -44.46 -14.66 1.21
N ALA A 120 -45.62 -14.91 1.80
CA ALA A 120 -46.32 -13.91 2.59
C ALA A 120 -45.52 -13.67 3.89
N LYS A 121 -44.82 -12.54 3.98
CA LYS A 121 -44.41 -11.99 5.27
C LYS A 121 -45.63 -11.30 5.91
N PRO A 122 -45.82 -11.35 7.24
CA PRO A 122 -46.60 -10.33 7.92
C PRO A 122 -45.97 -8.94 7.73
#